data_AF-A0A1I4YE03-F1
#
_entry.id   AF-A0A1I4YE03-F1
#
_cell.length_a   1.000
_cell.length_b   1.000
_cell.length_c   1.000
_cell.angle_alpha   90.00
_cell.angle_beta   90.00
_cell.angle_gamma   90.00
#
_symmetry.space_group_name_H-M   'P 1'
#
loop_
_entity.id
_entity.type
_entity.pdbx_description
1 polymer ?
#
loop_
_entity_poly.entity_id
_entity_poly.type
_entity_poly.pdbx_seq_one_letter_code
_entity_poly.pdbx_strand_id
1 'polypeptide(L)'
;MRNRTMKERIIHAVTFEVLAIAIVSPLAAWIMDKPIFLMGSLAILLSTLAMIWNMIYNAGFDRLYPPGQMRSVRVRVLHALGFEGGFILIGLPVAALMLKITLLQAFVLEITFFLLFLPFTMLYNWIYDRLRARLLARHQCCS
;
A
#
# COMPACT_ATOMS: atom_id res chain seq x y z
N MET A 1 -23.05 3.25 -10.85
CA MET A 1 -21.64 3.60 -10.57
C MET A 1 -21.58 5.07 -10.19
N ARG A 2 -21.64 5.40 -8.88
CA ARG A 2 -21.66 6.81 -8.41
C ARG A 2 -20.25 7.38 -8.55
N ASN A 3 -20.04 8.24 -9.56
CA ASN A 3 -18.78 8.93 -9.79
C ASN A 3 -18.33 9.65 -8.52
N ARG A 4 -17.31 9.11 -7.84
CA ARG A 4 -16.56 9.83 -6.80
C ARG A 4 -15.95 11.06 -7.48
N THR A 5 -16.30 12.26 -7.04
CA THR A 5 -15.71 13.49 -7.55
C THR A 5 -14.19 13.42 -7.34
N MET A 6 -13.38 13.80 -8.32
CA MET A 6 -11.90 13.77 -8.20
C MET A 6 -11.39 14.46 -6.94
N LYS A 7 -12.10 15.50 -6.47
CA LYS A 7 -11.85 16.19 -5.20
C LYS A 7 -11.97 15.28 -3.97
N GLU A 8 -12.97 14.41 -3.90
CA GLU A 8 -13.14 13.47 -2.78
C GLU A 8 -12.04 12.42 -2.75
N ARG A 9 -11.59 11.96 -3.93
CA ARG A 9 -10.47 11.01 -4.04
C ARG A 9 -9.16 11.62 -3.55
N ILE A 10 -8.88 12.86 -3.95
CA ILE A 10 -7.66 13.57 -3.53
C ILE A 10 -7.70 13.82 -2.02
N ILE A 11 -8.82 14.34 -1.49
CA ILE A 11 -8.95 14.57 -0.04
C ILE A 11 -8.79 13.25 0.73
N HIS A 12 -9.40 12.16 0.27
CA HIS A 12 -9.26 10.86 0.91
C HIS A 12 -7.82 10.35 0.86
N ALA A 13 -7.14 10.44 -0.28
CA ALA A 13 -5.75 10.00 -0.44
C ALA A 13 -4.81 10.80 0.46
N VAL A 14 -4.91 12.13 0.44
CA VAL A 14 -4.08 13.02 1.25
C VAL A 14 -4.35 12.81 2.74
N THR A 15 -5.62 12.72 3.15
CA THR A 15 -5.96 12.53 4.57
C THR A 15 -5.50 11.17 5.08
N PHE A 16 -5.64 10.13 4.26
CA PHE A 16 -5.13 8.80 4.55
C PHE A 16 -3.62 8.80 4.72
N GLU A 17 -2.90 9.43 3.78
CA GLU A 17 -1.43 9.46 3.77
C GLU A 17 -0.88 10.25 4.97
N VAL A 18 -1.49 11.39 5.31
CA VAL A 18 -1.13 12.18 6.50
C VAL A 18 -1.36 11.39 7.80
N LEU A 19 -2.51 10.73 7.94
CA LEU A 19 -2.81 9.90 9.12
C LEU A 19 -1.90 8.67 9.20
N ALA A 20 -1.60 8.04 8.06
CA ALA A 20 -0.67 6.93 7.99
C ALA A 20 0.72 7.35 8.47
N ILE A 21 1.24 8.47 7.96
CA ILE A 21 2.53 9.01 8.38
C ILE A 21 2.51 9.37 9.87
N ALA A 22 1.43 9.99 10.36
CA ALA A 22 1.32 10.43 11.75
C ALA A 22 1.24 9.28 12.77
N ILE A 23 0.70 8.11 12.40
CA ILE A 23 0.48 6.98 13.32
C ILE A 23 1.49 5.85 13.08
N VAL A 24 1.71 5.48 11.82
CA VAL A 24 2.57 4.34 11.46
C VAL A 24 4.04 4.71 11.61
N SER A 25 4.45 5.93 11.25
CA SER A 25 5.88 6.31 11.31
C SER A 25 6.44 6.36 12.74
N PRO A 26 5.77 6.95 13.76
CA PRO A 26 6.26 6.92 15.14
C PRO A 26 6.29 5.51 15.73
N LEU A 27 5.29 4.69 15.39
CA LEU A 27 5.17 3.34 15.93
C LEU A 27 6.23 2.40 15.32
N ALA A 28 6.46 2.50 14.01
CA ALA A 28 7.54 1.80 13.32
C ALA A 28 8.93 2.27 13.80
N ALA A 29 9.10 3.59 13.99
CA ALA A 29 10.33 4.17 14.53
C ALA A 29 10.66 3.65 15.94
N TRP A 30 9.65 3.51 16.79
CA TRP A 30 9.81 2.98 18.14
C TRP A 30 10.18 1.50 18.15
N ILE A 31 9.55 0.68 17.29
CA ILE A 31 9.84 -0.76 17.19
C ILE A 31 11.25 -1.01 16.64
N MET A 32 11.70 -0.19 15.70
CA MET A 32 12.95 -0.39 14.97
C MET A 32 14.13 0.41 15.54
N ASP A 33 13.89 1.26 16.54
CA ASP A 33 14.85 2.17 17.16
C ASP A 33 15.55 3.08 16.12
N LYS A 34 14.75 3.71 15.25
CA LYS A 34 15.24 4.54 14.13
C LYS A 34 14.48 5.86 14.04
N PRO A 35 15.04 6.89 13.39
CA PRO A 35 14.38 8.18 13.28
C PRO A 35 13.06 8.09 12.51
N ILE A 36 12.02 8.76 13.00
CA ILE A 36 10.67 8.83 12.38
C ILE A 36 10.76 9.31 10.93
N PHE A 37 11.59 10.32 10.66
CA PHE A 37 11.82 10.84 9.31
C PHE A 37 12.39 9.79 8.35
N LEU A 38 13.29 8.94 8.85
CA LEU A 38 13.90 7.87 8.05
C LEU A 38 12.90 6.75 7.76
N MET A 39 12.00 6.44 8.71
CA MET A 39 10.92 5.47 8.51
C MET A 39 9.85 5.98 7.54
N GLY A 40 9.44 7.24 7.65
CA GLY A 40 8.48 7.85 6.73
C GLY A 40 9.03 7.93 5.30
N SER A 41 10.29 8.36 5.14
CA SER A 41 10.94 8.39 3.81
C SER A 41 11.10 6.99 3.21
N LEU A 42 11.45 5.98 4.01
CA LEU A 42 11.52 4.60 3.54
C LEU A 42 10.15 4.08 3.10
N ALA A 43 9.08 4.38 3.85
CA ALA A 43 7.73 3.98 3.49
C ALA A 43 7.29 4.58 2.14
N ILE A 44 7.58 5.87 1.92
CA ILE A 44 7.30 6.55 0.64
C ILE A 44 8.14 5.95 -0.49
N LEU A 45 9.42 5.67 -0.24
CA LEU A 45 10.32 5.07 -1.23
C LEU A 45 9.84 3.67 -1.64
N LEU A 46 9.52 2.82 -0.67
CA LEU A 46 9.04 1.46 -0.91
C LEU A 46 7.67 1.46 -1.59
N SER A 47 6.74 2.36 -1.22
CA SER A 47 5.44 2.46 -1.89
C SER A 47 5.57 2.93 -3.34
N THR A 48 6.48 3.87 -3.60
CA THR A 48 6.78 4.35 -4.95
C THR A 48 7.43 3.25 -5.79
N LEU A 49 8.41 2.53 -5.22
CA LEU A 49 9.04 1.38 -5.87
C LEU A 49 8.02 0.28 -6.16
N ALA A 50 7.11 -0.01 -5.24
CA ALA A 50 6.04 -0.99 -5.43
C ALA A 50 5.12 -0.58 -6.59
N MET A 51 4.73 0.70 -6.66
CA MET A 51 3.89 1.21 -7.75
C MET A 51 4.59 1.10 -9.10
N ILE A 52 5.86 1.51 -9.19
CA ILE A 52 6.67 1.41 -10.41
C ILE A 52 6.85 -0.06 -10.82
N TRP A 53 7.21 -0.92 -9.88
CA TRP A 53 7.39 -2.35 -10.13
C TRP A 53 6.08 -3.02 -10.59
N ASN A 54 4.96 -2.69 -9.96
CA ASN A 54 3.62 -3.14 -10.37
C ASN A 54 3.28 -2.71 -11.80
N MET A 55 3.62 -1.48 -12.19
CA MET A 55 3.43 -1.02 -13.56
C MET A 55 4.32 -1.76 -14.55
N ILE A 56 5.62 -1.93 -14.25
CA ILE A 56 6.57 -2.64 -15.12
C ILE A 56 6.17 -4.11 -15.27
N TYR A 57 5.86 -4.78 -14.16
CA TYR A 57 5.48 -6.19 -14.15
C TYR A 57 4.16 -6.41 -14.89
N ASN A 58 3.12 -5.60 -14.62
CA ASN A 58 1.87 -5.69 -15.34
C ASN A 58 2.05 -5.41 -16.84
N ALA A 59 2.84 -4.40 -17.23
CA ALA A 59 3.11 -4.10 -18.64
C ALA A 59 3.86 -5.25 -19.35
N GLY A 60 4.84 -5.87 -18.69
CA GLY A 60 5.55 -7.04 -19.21
C GLY A 60 4.63 -8.26 -19.33
N PHE A 61 3.79 -8.48 -18.33
CA PHE A 61 2.86 -9.60 -18.31
C PHE A 61 1.72 -9.46 -19.32
N ASP A 62 1.15 -8.26 -19.47
CA ASP A 62 0.11 -7.97 -20.46
C ASP A 62 0.63 -8.11 -21.90
N ARG A 63 1.95 -7.93 -22.12
CA ARG A 63 2.59 -8.19 -23.41
C ARG A 63 2.78 -9.68 -23.70
N LEU A 64 2.89 -10.51 -22.66
CA LEU A 64 2.98 -11.97 -22.79
C LEU A 64 1.61 -12.65 -22.87
N TYR A 65 0.59 -12.10 -22.18
CA TYR A 65 -0.77 -12.65 -22.12
C TYR A 65 -1.82 -11.54 -22.32
N PRO A 66 -2.28 -11.31 -23.57
CA PRO A 66 -3.29 -10.30 -23.85
C PRO A 66 -4.60 -10.54 -23.07
N PRO A 67 -5.33 -9.47 -22.72
CA PRO A 67 -6.59 -9.57 -21.98
C PRO A 67 -7.66 -10.23 -22.87
N GLY A 68 -7.81 -11.55 -22.76
CA GLY A 68 -8.77 -12.33 -23.56
C GLY A 68 -8.67 -13.85 -23.41
N GLN A 69 -7.55 -14.40 -22.93
CA GLN A 69 -7.43 -15.83 -22.66
C GLN A 69 -7.86 -16.19 -21.22
N MET A 70 -8.56 -17.32 -21.07
CA MET A 70 -8.91 -17.89 -19.76
C MET A 70 -7.64 -18.18 -18.95
N ARG A 71 -7.27 -17.25 -18.06
CA ARG A 71 -6.08 -17.37 -17.19
C ARG A 71 -6.29 -18.52 -16.20
N SER A 72 -5.62 -19.66 -16.47
CA SER A 72 -5.54 -20.80 -15.53
C SER A 72 -5.02 -20.32 -14.17
N VAL A 73 -5.55 -20.91 -13.08
CA VAL A 73 -5.14 -20.58 -11.70
C VAL A 73 -3.62 -20.70 -11.53
N ARG A 74 -2.98 -21.64 -12.22
CA ARG A 74 -1.51 -21.83 -12.20
C ARG A 74 -0.74 -20.60 -12.70
N VAL A 75 -1.23 -19.96 -13.77
CA VAL A 75 -0.60 -18.75 -14.32
C VAL A 75 -0.76 -17.56 -13.37
N ARG A 76 -1.91 -17.47 -12.69
CA ARG A 76 -2.15 -16.46 -11.65
C ARG A 76 -1.22 -16.63 -10.45
N VAL A 77 -1.03 -17.86 -9.99
CA VAL A 77 -0.11 -18.17 -8.88
C VAL A 77 1.33 -17.89 -9.28
N LEU A 78 1.77 -18.32 -10.46
CA LEU A 78 3.13 -18.07 -10.94
C LEU A 78 3.41 -16.57 -11.10
N HIS A 79 2.43 -15.81 -11.62
CA HIS A 79 2.49 -14.36 -11.71
C HIS A 79 2.62 -13.74 -10.32
N ALA A 80 1.70 -14.06 -9.40
CA ALA A 80 1.73 -13.51 -8.05
C ALA A 80 3.06 -13.82 -7.33
N LEU A 81 3.56 -15.06 -7.43
CA LEU A 81 4.85 -15.43 -6.84
C LEU A 81 6.03 -14.70 -7.48
N GLY A 82 6.03 -14.51 -8.80
CA GLY A 82 7.08 -13.75 -9.48
C GLY A 82 7.03 -12.25 -9.18
N PHE A 83 5.82 -11.71 -9.02
CA PHE A 83 5.61 -10.31 -8.64
C PHE A 83 6.10 -10.06 -7.21
N GLU A 84 5.62 -10.85 -6.25
CA GLU A 84 6.00 -10.74 -4.84
C GLU A 84 7.51 -11.00 -4.67
N GLY A 85 8.03 -12.06 -5.29
CA GLY A 85 9.44 -12.42 -5.21
C GLY A 85 10.36 -11.36 -5.81
N GLY A 86 10.00 -10.81 -6.99
CA GLY A 86 10.76 -9.73 -7.61
C GLY A 86 10.72 -8.44 -6.80
N PHE A 87 9.57 -8.12 -6.20
CA PHE A 87 9.44 -6.97 -5.32
C PHE A 87 10.31 -7.13 -4.07
N ILE A 88 10.28 -8.28 -3.40
CA ILE A 88 11.12 -8.56 -2.22
C ILE A 88 12.61 -8.44 -2.56
N LEU A 89 13.04 -8.92 -3.74
CA LEU A 89 14.43 -8.82 -4.18
C LEU A 89 14.91 -7.39 -4.43
N ILE A 90 14.01 -6.43 -4.67
CA ILE A 90 14.35 -5.01 -4.89
C ILE A 90 14.09 -4.19 -3.62
N GLY A 91 12.96 -4.40 -2.97
CA GLY A 91 12.52 -3.70 -1.78
C GLY A 91 13.40 -3.99 -0.57
N LEU A 92 13.74 -5.26 -0.31
CA LEU A 92 14.56 -5.61 0.85
C LEU A 92 15.97 -5.01 0.79
N PRO A 93 16.73 -5.08 -0.33
CA PRO A 93 18.04 -4.45 -0.40
C PRO A 93 17.97 -2.93 -0.25
N VAL A 94 16.98 -2.27 -0.84
CA VAL A 94 16.80 -0.82 -0.70
C VAL A 94 16.56 -0.44 0.76
N ALA A 95 15.67 -1.16 1.45
CA ALA A 95 15.42 -0.95 2.87
C ALA A 95 16.66 -1.24 3.73
N ALA A 96 17.37 -2.33 3.46
CA ALA A 96 18.58 -2.72 4.15
C ALA A 96 19.70 -1.67 4.01
N LEU A 97 19.91 -1.15 2.79
CA LEU A 97 20.90 -0.11 2.50
C LEU A 97 20.55 1.22 3.17
N MET A 98 19.28 1.62 3.12
CA MET A 98 18.83 2.90 3.68
C MET A 98 18.89 2.91 5.22
N LEU A 99 18.51 1.81 5.86
CA LEU A 99 18.49 1.69 7.33
C LEU A 99 19.81 1.18 7.92
N LYS A 100 20.75 0.73 7.08
CA LYS A 100 21.99 0.01 7.46
C LYS A 100 21.67 -1.20 8.35
N ILE A 101 20.71 -2.01 7.92
CA ILE A 101 20.25 -3.21 8.63
C ILE A 101 20.48 -4.45 7.76
N THR A 102 20.39 -5.63 8.37
CA THR A 102 20.49 -6.90 7.64
C THR A 102 19.23 -7.16 6.79
N LEU A 103 19.33 -8.00 5.74
CA LEU A 103 18.18 -8.39 4.92
C LEU A 103 17.06 -9.03 5.75
N LEU A 104 17.41 -9.81 6.78
CA LEU A 104 16.44 -10.41 7.68
C LEU A 104 15.68 -9.34 8.49
N GLN A 105 16.39 -8.32 9.00
CA GLN A 105 15.75 -7.20 9.68
C GLN A 105 14.87 -6.37 8.74
N ALA A 106 15.29 -6.19 7.47
CA ALA A 106 14.47 -5.53 6.46
C ALA A 106 13.18 -6.33 6.16
N PHE A 107 13.25 -7.66 6.18
CA PHE A 107 12.09 -8.52 5.99
C PHE A 107 11.11 -8.45 7.18
N VAL A 108 11.64 -8.48 8.42
CA VAL A 108 10.82 -8.28 9.63
C VAL A 108 10.18 -6.89 9.64
N LEU A 109 10.92 -5.86 9.20
CA LEU A 109 10.40 -4.50 9.04
C LEU A 109 9.24 -4.47 8.05
N GLU A 110 9.37 -5.13 6.91
CA GLU A 110 8.32 -5.20 5.89
C GLU A 110 7.05 -5.86 6.46
N ILE A 111 7.19 -7.00 7.14
CA ILE A 111 6.07 -7.66 7.83
C ILE A 111 5.44 -6.74 8.88
N THR A 112 6.26 -6.04 9.66
CA THR A 112 5.78 -5.09 10.69
C THR A 112 5.00 -3.95 10.05
N PHE A 113 5.50 -3.38 8.96
CA PHE A 113 4.80 -2.37 8.19
C PHE A 113 3.47 -2.89 7.66
N PHE A 114 3.44 -4.09 7.07
CA PHE A 114 2.20 -4.71 6.60
C PHE A 114 1.20 -4.91 7.74
N LEU A 115 1.64 -5.44 8.88
CA LEU A 115 0.80 -5.69 10.04
C LEU A 115 0.27 -4.42 10.70
N LEU A 116 0.98 -3.30 10.60
CA LEU A 116 0.49 -2.00 11.10
C LEU A 116 -0.41 -1.29 10.09
N PHE A 117 -0.03 -1.34 8.81
CA PHE A 117 -0.70 -0.62 7.75
C PHE A 117 -2.04 -1.26 7.36
N LEU A 118 -2.15 -2.59 7.36
CA LEU A 118 -3.39 -3.29 7.00
C LEU A 118 -4.55 -3.00 7.97
N PRO A 119 -4.42 -3.16 9.30
CA PRO A 119 -5.47 -2.80 10.24
C PRO A 119 -5.80 -1.31 10.21
N PHE A 120 -4.77 -0.45 10.07
CA PHE A 120 -4.96 0.99 9.93
C PHE A 120 -5.83 1.32 8.70
N THR A 121 -5.51 0.73 7.55
CA THR A 121 -6.24 0.93 6.29
C THR A 121 -7.68 0.44 6.40
N MET A 122 -7.87 -0.74 7.00
CA MET A 122 -9.21 -1.29 7.27
C MET A 122 -10.03 -0.38 8.17
N LEU A 123 -9.44 0.12 9.26
CA LEU A 123 -10.11 1.02 10.20
C LEU A 123 -10.46 2.36 9.54
N TYR A 124 -9.53 2.94 8.79
CA TYR A 124 -9.75 4.19 8.06
C TYR A 124 -10.89 4.05 7.05
N ASN A 125 -10.85 3.01 6.21
CA ASN A 125 -11.90 2.73 5.24
C ASN A 125 -13.26 2.51 5.92
N TRP A 126 -13.29 1.78 7.03
CA TRP A 126 -14.52 1.56 7.81
C TRP A 126 -15.12 2.85 8.38
N ILE A 127 -14.28 3.73 8.94
CA ILE A 127 -14.71 5.04 9.45
C ILE A 127 -15.23 5.91 8.30
N TYR A 128 -14.52 5.95 7.17
CA TYR A 128 -14.91 6.73 6.00
C TYR A 128 -16.25 6.26 5.43
N ASP A 129 -16.45 4.95 5.28
CA ASP A 129 -17.72 4.39 4.80
C ASP A 129 -18.87 4.68 5.77
N ARG A 130 -18.63 4.66 7.09
CA ARG A 130 -19.64 5.00 8.09
C ARG A 130 -20.00 6.49 8.08
N LEU A 131 -19.03 7.38 7.88
CA LEU A 131 -19.26 8.81 7.67
C LEU A 131 -20.07 9.06 6.40
N ARG A 132 -19.69 8.40 5.31
CA ARG A 132 -20.38 8.50 4.02
C ARG A 132 -21.82 8.00 4.09
N ALA A 133 -22.05 6.87 4.77
CA ALA A 133 -23.40 6.35 5.02
C ALA A 133 -24.27 7.34 5.80
N ARG A 134 -23.71 8.02 6.81
CA ARG A 134 -24.41 9.07 7.57
C ARG A 134 -24.71 10.32 6.75
N LEU A 135 -23.81 10.73 5.86
CA LEU A 135 -24.01 11.88 4.96
C LEU A 135 -25.06 11.62 3.87
N LEU A 136 -25.11 10.39 3.34
CA LEU A 136 -26.14 9.96 2.39
C LEU A 136 -27.52 9.80 3.05
N ALA A 137 -27.58 9.28 4.27
CA ALA A 137 -28.83 9.19 5.03
C ALA A 137 -29.43 10.57 5.33
N ARG A 138 -28.58 11.59 5.57
CA ARG A 138 -29.03 12.98 5.74
C ARG A 138 -29.66 13.60 4.48
N HIS A 139 -29.24 13.18 3.28
CA HIS A 139 -29.80 13.70 2.03
C HIS A 139 -31.14 13.05 1.65
N GLN A 140 -31.44 11.83 2.10
CA GLN A 140 -32.71 11.16 1.82
C GLN A 140 -33.86 11.63 2.72
N CYS A 141 -33.58 12.27 3.86
CA CYS A 141 -34.62 12.75 4.78
C CYS A 141 -35.23 14.11 4.37
N CYS A 142 -34.71 14.76 3.32
CA CYS A 142 -35.13 16.08 2.84
C CYS A 142 -35.57 16.08 1.36
N SER A 143 -36.01 14.94 0.80
CA SER A 143 -36.68 14.88 -0.51
C SER A 143 -38.09 14.36 -0.38
#